data_AF-A0A951QGJ8-F1
#
_entry.id   AF-A0A951QGJ8-F1
#
_cell.length_a   1.000
_cell.length_b   1.000
_cell.length_c   1.000
_cell.angle_alpha   90.00
_cell.angle_beta   90.00
_cell.angle_gamma   90.00
#
_symmetry.space_group_name_H-M   'P 1'
#
loop_
_entity.id
_entity.type
_entity.pdbx_description
1 polymer ?
#
loop_
_entity_poly.entity_id
_entity_poly.type
_entity_poly.pdbx_seq_one_letter_code
_entity_poly.pdbx_strand_id
1 'polypeptide(L)'
;MTTQALHRSDNTVVLIDMAVADAKTLVNGLHPDVRAVLLDATQDGILQITQALQDFSGITSLQIIAHGEPGTLHLGSAQLNSATFDRYTSQIQQWRSALSDHANILLYACGVAAEGLTLIDRLSQLTGAAVAASRQAIGQGNWNLEVSTGEITAMPALTADVMASYGGKLAVVTVSSTADQGAGSLRAAIAAAKAGDTLKFAASLANKTIALTSELELSNGKSLTIDGTDAANLTLSGSNASRIFHVNSNQDRPITLNLKNITLANAYVTDQGGAIKGEHKAVINIDGVKFVNNTADQGGGAIYCAWENSLTVTGSQFDGNKAIAGNNERGAGAIAFVSPGAITLRNSQFTNNRGINGAAVNSLNGKLTVDNCEFINNDTNAATYGTGENPFLRGYGGAIYTDRANDSIAITKSTFQGNSAKASGGAVHLFADPEDVISIESSLFTGNKATGLPNGQDNGKGGAITQIRNSTDSRGKFTIANSTIANNEGYDQGGGLWVNNVRTTITNSTFSGNKVFGDGFSNVGGGMTLYSDTDIINTTIANNSAGWVGGGISAADAANVTVQNTVFYRTHLRS
;
A
#
# COMPACT_ATOMS: atom_id res chain seq x y z
N MET A 1 35.19 37.46 -35.34
CA MET A 1 35.27 37.43 -33.87
C MET A 1 34.75 36.08 -33.42
N THR A 2 35.64 35.21 -33.00
CA THR A 2 35.37 33.86 -32.51
C THR A 2 34.96 33.97 -31.04
N THR A 3 33.70 33.67 -30.72
CA THR A 3 33.22 33.49 -29.35
C THR A 3 33.83 32.21 -28.78
N GLN A 4 34.89 32.36 -27.99
CA GLN A 4 35.35 31.31 -27.07
C GLN A 4 34.23 31.04 -26.06
N ALA A 5 33.77 29.79 -25.99
CA ALA A 5 32.96 29.33 -24.88
C ALA A 5 33.80 29.47 -23.59
N LEU A 6 33.33 30.28 -22.65
CA LEU A 6 33.88 30.34 -21.29
C LEU A 6 33.72 28.94 -20.67
N HIS A 7 34.82 28.21 -20.52
CA HIS A 7 34.85 26.98 -19.74
C HIS A 7 34.58 27.32 -18.27
N ARG A 8 33.62 26.61 -17.62
CA ARG A 8 33.44 26.74 -16.17
C ARG A 8 34.66 26.12 -15.50
N SER A 9 35.27 26.85 -14.58
CA SER A 9 36.34 26.35 -13.71
C SER A 9 35.81 25.65 -12.46
N ASP A 10 34.49 25.64 -12.26
CA ASP A 10 33.85 25.17 -11.04
C ASP A 10 33.68 23.65 -11.04
N ASN A 11 34.29 22.98 -10.06
CA ASN A 11 34.02 21.58 -9.77
C ASN A 11 32.63 21.45 -9.13
N THR A 12 31.59 21.41 -9.96
CA THR A 12 30.19 21.50 -9.55
C THR A 12 29.56 20.13 -9.39
N VAL A 13 28.92 19.92 -8.23
CA VAL A 13 28.03 18.77 -7.98
C VAL A 13 26.64 19.31 -7.69
N VAL A 14 25.63 18.75 -8.36
CA VAL A 14 24.23 19.07 -8.10
C VAL A 14 23.51 17.85 -7.53
N LEU A 15 22.79 18.06 -6.46
CA LEU A 15 21.90 17.10 -5.82
C LEU A 15 20.48 17.50 -6.22
N ILE A 16 19.76 16.60 -6.91
CA ILE A 16 18.39 16.84 -7.34
C ILE A 16 17.49 15.88 -6.58
N ASP A 17 16.60 16.44 -5.76
CA ASP A 17 15.55 15.67 -5.14
C ASP A 17 14.52 15.28 -6.20
N MET A 18 14.35 13.98 -6.43
CA MET A 18 13.41 13.48 -7.43
C MET A 18 11.93 13.70 -7.05
N ALA A 19 11.66 14.24 -5.86
CA ALA A 19 10.34 14.72 -5.46
C ALA A 19 9.93 16.06 -6.12
N VAL A 20 10.86 16.82 -6.72
CA VAL A 20 10.50 18.10 -7.38
C VAL A 20 9.74 17.87 -8.69
N ALA A 21 8.82 18.78 -9.00
CA ALA A 21 8.07 18.77 -10.25
C ALA A 21 9.01 18.65 -11.46
N ASP A 22 8.71 17.74 -12.38
CA ASP A 22 9.45 17.59 -13.64
C ASP A 22 10.99 17.54 -13.48
N ALA A 23 11.46 16.79 -12.47
CA ALA A 23 12.88 16.61 -12.20
C ALA A 23 13.70 16.16 -13.42
N LYS A 24 13.08 15.43 -14.37
CA LYS A 24 13.74 15.02 -15.63
C LYS A 24 14.16 16.20 -16.49
N THR A 25 13.33 17.25 -16.59
CA THR A 25 13.68 18.47 -17.30
C THR A 25 14.87 19.17 -16.62
N LEU A 26 14.92 19.17 -15.29
CA LEU A 26 16.06 19.71 -14.54
C LEU A 26 17.34 18.90 -14.79
N VAL A 27 17.27 17.58 -14.75
CA VAL A 27 18.40 16.68 -15.04
C VAL A 27 18.92 16.86 -16.46
N ASN A 28 18.02 16.93 -17.44
CA ASN A 28 18.38 17.13 -18.85
C ASN A 28 18.91 18.56 -19.12
N GLY A 29 18.58 19.50 -18.24
CA GLY A 29 18.96 20.91 -18.32
C GLY A 29 20.29 21.27 -17.70
N LEU A 30 21.02 20.30 -17.16
CA LEU A 30 22.33 20.51 -16.55
C LEU A 30 23.38 20.83 -17.60
N HIS A 31 24.35 21.67 -17.23
CA HIS A 31 25.53 21.85 -18.06
C HIS A 31 26.35 20.54 -18.15
N PRO A 32 27.01 20.24 -19.29
CA PRO A 32 27.70 18.97 -19.52
C PRO A 32 28.85 18.65 -18.55
N ASP A 33 29.40 19.67 -17.87
CA ASP A 33 30.50 19.57 -16.92
C ASP A 33 30.04 19.42 -15.46
N VAL A 34 28.72 19.43 -15.20
CA VAL A 34 28.13 19.24 -13.87
C VAL A 34 27.93 17.75 -13.59
N ARG A 35 28.30 17.32 -12.38
CA ARG A 35 28.03 15.96 -11.89
C ARG A 35 26.74 15.94 -11.07
N ALA A 36 25.80 15.07 -11.43
CA ALA A 36 24.50 14.96 -10.77
C ALA A 36 24.42 13.76 -9.83
N VAL A 37 23.77 13.96 -8.68
CA VAL A 37 23.32 12.92 -7.77
C VAL A 37 21.80 13.05 -7.64
N LEU A 38 21.08 11.98 -7.94
CA LEU A 38 19.62 11.95 -7.87
C LEU A 38 19.21 11.33 -6.55
N LEU A 39 18.47 12.09 -5.73
CA LEU A 39 18.00 11.61 -4.43
C LEU A 39 16.67 10.88 -4.62
N ASP A 40 16.56 9.69 -4.06
CA ASP A 40 15.30 8.96 -3.93
C ASP A 40 14.38 9.72 -2.96
N ALA A 41 13.22 10.13 -3.48
CA ALA A 41 12.19 10.87 -2.75
C ALA A 41 11.68 10.12 -1.50
N THR A 42 11.86 8.80 -1.43
CA THR A 42 11.35 7.94 -0.36
C THR A 42 12.35 7.68 0.76
N GLN A 43 13.64 7.97 0.55
CA GLN A 43 14.71 7.73 1.52
C GLN A 43 15.11 9.02 2.24
N ASP A 44 15.84 8.94 3.36
CA ASP A 44 16.34 10.13 4.07
C ASP A 44 17.40 10.83 3.20
N GLY A 45 17.08 12.02 2.68
CA GLY A 45 17.96 12.73 1.74
C GLY A 45 19.26 13.20 2.35
N ILE A 46 19.31 13.49 3.66
CA ILE A 46 20.57 13.86 4.32
C ILE A 46 21.52 12.67 4.34
N LEU A 47 21.02 11.47 4.67
CA LEU A 47 21.82 10.24 4.64
C LEU A 47 22.31 9.91 3.22
N GLN A 48 21.45 10.08 2.22
CA GLN A 48 21.82 9.89 0.81
C GLN A 48 22.94 10.84 0.37
N ILE A 49 22.83 12.13 0.70
CA ILE A 49 23.85 13.13 0.38
C ILE A 49 25.16 12.79 1.10
N THR A 50 25.11 12.47 2.39
CA THR A 50 26.31 12.08 3.15
C THR A 50 27.01 10.88 2.53
N GLN A 51 26.26 9.86 2.08
CA GLN A 51 26.85 8.70 1.44
C GLN A 51 27.43 9.05 0.06
N ALA A 52 26.68 9.79 -0.76
CA ALA A 52 27.11 10.15 -2.11
C ALA A 52 28.38 11.01 -2.10
N LEU A 53 28.48 11.97 -1.19
CA LEU A 53 29.63 12.89 -1.12
C LEU A 53 30.94 12.21 -0.73
N GLN A 54 30.94 10.96 -0.24
CA GLN A 54 32.16 10.19 0.02
C GLN A 54 32.97 9.92 -1.26
N ASP A 55 32.31 9.87 -2.42
CA ASP A 55 32.93 9.62 -3.72
C ASP A 55 33.48 10.89 -4.38
N PHE A 56 33.37 12.05 -3.71
CA PHE A 56 33.75 13.34 -4.23
C PHE A 56 34.83 14.00 -3.37
N SER A 57 35.66 14.82 -4.02
CA SER A 57 36.63 15.70 -3.36
C SER A 57 36.81 16.99 -4.15
N GLY A 58 37.23 18.03 -3.43
CA GLY A 58 37.52 19.35 -4.02
C GLY A 58 36.32 20.00 -4.71
N ILE A 59 35.08 19.73 -4.28
CA ILE A 59 33.88 20.37 -4.80
C ILE A 59 33.96 21.86 -4.48
N THR A 60 33.91 22.71 -5.51
CA THR A 60 33.87 24.18 -5.32
C THR A 60 32.43 24.70 -5.28
N SER A 61 31.47 23.94 -5.81
CA SER A 61 30.05 24.29 -5.86
C SER A 61 29.19 23.07 -5.62
N LEU A 62 28.50 23.02 -4.47
CA LEU A 62 27.49 22.01 -4.17
C LEU A 62 26.11 22.65 -4.28
N GLN A 63 25.29 22.20 -5.22
CA GLN A 63 23.97 22.78 -5.44
C GLN A 63 22.90 21.77 -5.09
N ILE A 64 21.84 22.22 -4.43
CA ILE A 64 20.74 21.38 -4.00
C ILE A 64 19.47 21.95 -4.59
N ILE A 65 18.79 21.15 -5.42
CA ILE A 65 17.49 21.50 -6.00
C ILE A 65 16.44 20.61 -5.33
N ALA A 66 15.60 21.23 -4.51
CA ALA A 66 14.61 20.52 -3.72
C ALA A 66 13.43 21.42 -3.35
N HIS A 67 12.39 20.87 -2.74
CA HIS A 67 11.30 21.69 -2.21
C HIS A 67 11.71 22.45 -0.95
N GLY A 68 11.16 23.65 -0.79
CA GLY A 68 11.33 24.46 0.42
C GLY A 68 10.02 25.06 0.91
N GLU A 69 10.03 25.45 2.17
CA GLU A 69 9.05 26.33 2.80
C GLU A 69 9.79 27.23 3.81
N PRO A 70 9.15 28.26 4.40
CA PRO A 70 9.79 29.14 5.38
C PRO A 70 10.62 28.37 6.43
N GLY A 71 11.94 28.59 6.42
CA GLY A 71 12.86 28.00 7.41
C GLY A 71 13.14 26.49 7.26
N THR A 72 12.63 25.83 6.21
CA THR A 72 12.75 24.37 6.04
C THR A 72 13.15 23.98 4.63
N LEU A 73 14.16 23.11 4.53
CA LEU A 73 14.57 22.43 3.29
C LEU A 73 14.10 20.97 3.33
N HIS A 74 13.40 20.51 2.30
CA HIS A 74 12.95 19.11 2.17
C HIS A 74 13.93 18.33 1.30
N LEU A 75 14.36 17.14 1.75
CA LEU A 75 15.32 16.28 1.06
C LEU A 75 14.90 14.82 1.18
N GLY A 76 14.26 14.30 0.13
CA GLY A 76 13.58 13.01 0.16
C GLY A 76 12.53 12.97 1.28
N SER A 77 12.66 12.03 2.19
CA SER A 77 11.81 11.95 3.40
C SER A 77 12.28 12.83 4.57
N ALA A 78 13.46 13.45 4.48
CA ALA A 78 14.01 14.28 5.54
C ALA A 78 13.55 15.74 5.42
N GLN A 79 13.31 16.36 6.56
CA GLN A 79 13.14 17.82 6.65
C GLN A 79 14.33 18.35 7.43
N LEU A 80 15.02 19.36 6.89
CA LEU A 80 16.09 20.07 7.59
C LEU A 80 15.58 21.46 7.99
N ASN A 81 15.32 21.63 9.28
CA ASN A 81 14.83 22.86 9.89
C ASN A 81 15.31 22.97 11.36
N SER A 82 14.89 24.02 12.07
CA SER A 82 15.32 24.27 13.45
C SER A 82 15.03 23.11 14.42
N ALA A 83 13.98 22.33 14.21
CA ALA A 83 13.59 21.21 15.07
C ALA A 83 14.38 19.93 14.77
N THR A 84 14.77 19.72 13.51
CA THR A 84 15.40 18.46 13.06
C THR A 84 16.91 18.56 12.87
N PHE A 85 17.47 19.77 12.75
CA PHE A 85 18.86 19.99 12.37
C PHE A 85 19.86 19.25 13.27
N ASP A 86 19.66 19.29 14.58
CA ASP A 86 20.60 18.75 15.57
C ASP A 86 20.86 17.25 15.35
N ARG A 87 19.83 16.50 14.90
CA ARG A 87 19.91 15.08 14.56
C ARG A 87 20.88 14.79 13.40
N TYR A 88 21.07 15.76 12.52
CA TYR A 88 21.86 15.64 11.29
C TYR A 88 23.26 16.27 11.38
N THR A 89 23.63 16.83 12.53
CA THR A 89 24.91 17.53 12.74
C THR A 89 26.11 16.70 12.26
N SER A 90 26.20 15.44 12.67
CA SER A 90 27.35 14.58 12.33
C SER A 90 27.44 14.27 10.83
N GLN A 91 26.29 14.15 10.18
CA GLN A 91 26.15 13.82 8.77
C GLN A 91 26.50 15.03 7.90
N ILE A 92 26.01 16.22 8.28
CA ILE A 92 26.29 17.48 7.59
C ILE A 92 27.77 17.86 7.76
N GLN A 93 28.35 17.67 8.95
CA GLN A 93 29.77 17.94 9.17
C GLN A 93 30.68 17.06 8.29
N GLN A 94 30.27 15.82 8.00
CA GLN A 94 31.00 14.95 7.06
C GLN A 94 31.03 15.51 5.64
N TRP A 95 30.06 16.33 5.22
CA TRP A 95 30.06 16.91 3.88
C TRP A 95 31.30 17.78 3.64
N ARG A 96 31.87 18.39 4.69
CA ARG A 96 33.08 19.23 4.62
C ARG A 96 34.24 18.54 3.90
N SER A 97 34.40 17.22 4.05
CA SER A 97 35.54 16.48 3.46
C SER A 97 35.50 16.43 1.94
N ALA A 98 34.31 16.56 1.34
CA ALA A 98 34.14 16.61 -0.10
C ALA A 98 34.35 18.02 -0.68
N LEU A 99 34.20 19.06 0.15
CA LEU A 99 34.22 20.47 -0.25
C LEU A 99 35.64 21.06 -0.26
N SER A 100 35.90 22.02 -1.14
CA SER A 100 37.09 22.87 -1.09
C SER A 100 36.98 23.94 0.01
N ASP A 101 38.08 24.62 0.33
CA ASP A 101 38.13 25.63 1.41
C ASP A 101 37.27 26.88 1.16
N HIS A 102 36.90 27.12 -0.09
CA HIS A 102 36.05 28.24 -0.52
C HIS A 102 34.82 27.77 -1.27
N ALA A 103 34.33 26.56 -0.95
CA ALA A 103 33.16 26.01 -1.61
C ALA A 103 31.92 26.89 -1.35
N ASN A 104 31.00 26.89 -2.31
CA ASN A 104 29.67 27.45 -2.13
C ASN A 104 28.62 26.34 -2.09
N ILE A 105 27.63 26.49 -1.22
CA ILE A 105 26.43 25.64 -1.20
C ILE A 105 25.23 26.49 -1.64
N LEU A 106 24.59 26.13 -2.75
CA LEU A 106 23.43 26.86 -3.28
C LEU A 106 22.17 26.02 -3.07
N LEU A 107 21.22 26.56 -2.29
CA LEU A 107 19.94 25.92 -1.98
C LEU A 107 18.85 26.50 -2.87
N TYR A 108 18.58 25.84 -3.98
CA TYR A 108 17.42 26.13 -4.84
C TYR A 108 16.18 25.45 -4.26
N ALA A 109 15.53 26.15 -3.35
CA ALA A 109 14.30 25.73 -2.69
C ALA A 109 13.52 26.97 -2.22
N CYS A 110 12.20 26.93 -2.26
CA CYS A 110 11.39 28.11 -1.92
C CYS A 110 11.50 28.47 -0.43
N GLY A 111 11.76 29.74 -0.11
CA GLY A 111 11.54 30.28 1.23
C GLY A 111 12.45 29.78 2.35
N VAL A 112 13.48 28.97 2.08
CA VAL A 112 14.38 28.41 3.11
C VAL A 112 14.98 29.49 4.01
N ALA A 113 15.25 30.69 3.49
CA ALA A 113 15.79 31.83 4.24
C ALA A 113 14.72 32.84 4.73
N ALA A 114 13.42 32.53 4.61
CA ALA A 114 12.34 33.46 4.93
C ALA A 114 12.28 33.81 6.44
N GLU A 115 12.68 32.89 7.32
CA GLU A 115 12.72 33.11 8.78
C GLU A 115 14.08 33.66 9.28
N GLY A 116 14.93 34.12 8.36
CA GLY A 116 16.28 34.61 8.67
C GLY A 116 17.38 33.61 8.31
N LEU A 117 18.59 33.82 8.85
CA LEU A 117 19.78 33.04 8.50
C LEU A 117 19.96 31.75 9.31
N THR A 118 19.11 31.47 10.30
CA THR A 118 19.33 30.42 11.32
C THR A 118 19.68 29.05 10.73
N LEU A 119 18.97 28.61 9.69
CA LEU A 119 19.24 27.33 9.04
C LEU A 119 20.53 27.36 8.21
N ILE A 120 20.71 28.39 7.38
CA ILE A 120 21.85 28.46 6.44
C ILE A 120 23.17 28.83 7.14
N ASP A 121 23.13 29.58 8.23
CA ASP A 121 24.28 29.84 9.10
C ASP A 121 24.79 28.55 9.74
N ARG A 122 23.89 27.71 10.23
CA ARG A 122 24.26 26.41 10.81
C ARG A 122 24.86 25.47 9.76
N LEU A 123 24.30 25.43 8.56
CA LEU A 123 24.90 24.71 7.43
C LEU A 123 26.30 25.25 7.13
N SER A 124 26.45 26.56 7.04
CA SER A 124 27.72 27.22 6.75
C SER A 124 28.78 26.91 7.82
N GLN A 125 28.40 26.96 9.10
CA GLN A 125 29.29 26.64 10.23
C GLN A 125 29.78 25.19 10.20
N LEU A 126 28.91 24.22 9.92
CA LEU A 126 29.29 22.80 9.90
C LEU A 126 30.06 22.39 8.65
N THR A 127 29.74 22.99 7.50
CA THR A 127 30.34 22.64 6.20
C THR A 127 31.54 23.49 5.83
N GLY A 128 31.77 24.61 6.52
CA GLY A 128 32.81 25.59 6.19
C GLY A 128 32.59 26.36 4.88
N ALA A 129 31.48 26.10 4.18
CA ALA A 129 31.15 26.71 2.90
C ALA A 129 30.24 27.93 3.08
N ALA A 130 30.33 28.90 2.17
CA ALA A 130 29.33 29.96 2.08
C ALA A 130 28.02 29.37 1.53
N VAL A 131 26.89 29.63 2.19
CA VAL A 131 25.59 29.06 1.83
C VAL A 131 24.70 30.16 1.28
N ALA A 132 24.04 29.92 0.15
CA ALA A 132 23.05 30.81 -0.45
C ALA A 132 21.67 30.15 -0.52
N ALA A 133 20.63 30.91 -0.25
CA ALA A 133 19.23 30.48 -0.31
C ALA A 133 18.30 31.67 -0.63
N SER A 134 17.01 31.40 -0.80
CA SER A 134 16.00 32.43 -1.05
C SER A 134 14.96 32.52 0.06
N ARG A 135 14.45 33.73 0.31
CA ARG A 135 13.23 34.02 1.09
C ARG A 135 11.98 33.86 0.23
N GLN A 136 12.14 33.81 -1.09
CA GLN A 136 11.06 33.85 -2.06
C GLN A 136 10.85 32.49 -2.72
N ALA A 137 9.88 32.45 -3.63
CA ALA A 137 9.65 31.32 -4.50
C ALA A 137 10.80 31.15 -5.50
N ILE A 138 11.31 29.92 -5.63
CA ILE A 138 12.25 29.48 -6.67
C ILE A 138 11.51 28.64 -7.71
N GLY A 139 11.89 28.80 -8.98
CA GLY A 139 11.20 28.26 -10.15
C GLY A 139 10.35 29.33 -10.86
N GLN A 140 9.72 28.96 -11.98
CA GLN A 140 8.89 29.88 -12.79
C GLN A 140 9.60 31.19 -13.16
N GLY A 141 10.86 31.11 -13.55
CA GLY A 141 11.68 32.26 -13.95
C GLY A 141 12.34 33.01 -12.78
N ASN A 142 12.05 32.70 -11.52
CA ASN A 142 12.82 33.21 -10.38
C ASN A 142 13.78 32.14 -9.86
N TRP A 143 15.08 32.39 -9.99
CA TRP A 143 16.14 31.50 -9.47
C TRP A 143 17.16 32.25 -8.62
N ASN A 144 16.78 33.42 -8.13
CA ASN A 144 17.65 34.28 -7.35
C ASN A 144 17.78 33.76 -5.92
N LEU A 145 19.02 33.65 -5.42
CA LEU A 145 19.32 33.30 -4.04
C LEU A 145 19.84 34.57 -3.34
N GLU A 146 18.91 35.41 -2.88
CA GLU A 146 19.20 36.76 -2.38
C GLU A 146 19.77 36.80 -0.96
N VAL A 147 19.89 35.64 -0.31
CA VAL A 147 20.41 35.53 1.05
C VAL A 147 21.64 34.63 1.04
N SER A 148 22.77 35.14 1.54
CA SER A 148 23.99 34.36 1.69
C SER A 148 24.68 34.58 3.04
N THR A 149 25.42 33.56 3.49
CA THR A 149 26.28 33.64 4.70
C THR A 149 27.68 34.17 4.39
N GLY A 150 28.01 34.34 3.11
CA GLY A 150 29.31 34.80 2.62
C GLY A 150 29.30 35.10 1.11
N GLU A 151 30.48 35.23 0.51
CA GLU A 151 30.65 35.48 -0.92
C GLU A 151 30.25 34.24 -1.75
N ILE A 152 29.44 34.46 -2.78
CA ILE A 152 28.96 33.42 -3.69
C ILE A 152 29.50 33.72 -5.09
N THR A 153 30.40 32.86 -5.57
CA THR A 153 31.05 32.93 -6.88
C THR A 153 30.61 31.82 -7.82
N ALA A 154 29.97 30.78 -7.29
CA ALA A 154 29.46 29.65 -8.04
C ALA A 154 28.37 30.03 -9.05
N MET A 155 28.50 29.50 -10.27
CA MET A 155 27.47 29.63 -11.32
C MET A 155 26.36 28.57 -11.15
N PRO A 156 25.11 28.80 -11.60
CA PRO A 156 24.03 27.81 -11.55
C PRO A 156 24.32 26.53 -12.34
N ALA A 157 24.01 25.36 -11.80
CA ALA A 157 24.22 24.06 -12.45
C ALA A 157 23.34 23.86 -13.69
N LEU A 158 22.15 24.48 -13.68
CA LEU A 158 21.21 24.47 -14.79
C LEU A 158 21.59 25.50 -15.85
N THR A 159 21.33 25.15 -17.10
CA THR A 159 21.37 26.04 -18.26
C THR A 159 20.31 27.13 -18.18
N ALA A 160 20.60 28.30 -18.75
CA ALA A 160 19.67 29.44 -18.75
C ALA A 160 18.33 29.10 -19.43
N ASP A 161 18.35 28.30 -20.50
CA ASP A 161 17.14 27.88 -21.22
C ASP A 161 16.20 27.05 -20.33
N VAL A 162 16.74 26.12 -19.54
CA VAL A 162 15.93 25.32 -18.60
C VAL A 162 15.47 26.17 -17.43
N MET A 163 16.31 27.06 -16.89
CA MET A 163 15.88 27.97 -15.82
C MET A 163 14.73 28.89 -16.28
N ALA A 164 14.75 29.35 -17.53
CA ALA A 164 13.69 30.18 -18.10
C ALA A 164 12.40 29.40 -18.43
N SER A 165 12.54 28.15 -18.90
CA SER A 165 11.39 27.33 -19.35
C SER A 165 10.78 26.44 -18.26
N TYR A 166 11.48 26.22 -17.14
CA TYR A 166 10.97 25.39 -16.05
C TYR A 166 9.73 26.02 -15.40
N GLY A 167 8.58 25.41 -15.66
CA GLY A 167 7.27 25.88 -15.17
C GLY A 167 6.91 25.46 -13.75
N GLY A 168 7.77 24.67 -13.08
CA GLY A 168 7.59 24.23 -11.69
C GLY A 168 7.99 25.30 -10.68
N LYS A 169 7.44 25.22 -9.47
CA LYS A 169 7.85 26.00 -8.31
C LYS A 169 8.38 25.03 -7.26
N LEU A 170 9.54 25.32 -6.70
CA LEU A 170 10.20 24.47 -5.70
C LEU A 170 9.61 24.69 -4.29
N ALA A 171 8.28 24.85 -4.20
CA ALA A 171 7.55 25.02 -2.94
C ALA A 171 6.68 23.83 -2.65
N VAL A 172 6.53 23.50 -1.37
CA VAL A 172 5.50 22.55 -0.94
C VAL A 172 4.12 23.15 -1.19
N VAL A 173 3.25 22.41 -1.86
CA VAL A 173 1.85 22.83 -2.03
C VAL A 173 1.09 22.46 -0.75
N THR A 174 0.61 23.48 -0.02
CA THR A 174 -0.04 23.28 1.28
C THR A 174 -1.54 23.57 1.22
N VAL A 175 -2.34 22.61 1.70
CA VAL A 175 -3.78 22.75 1.96
C VAL A 175 -3.96 23.41 3.33
N SER A 176 -4.72 24.50 3.38
CA SER A 176 -4.89 25.32 4.59
C SER A 176 -6.35 25.53 4.99
N SER A 177 -7.30 24.99 4.22
CA SER A 177 -8.73 25.15 4.42
C SER A 177 -9.45 23.81 4.42
N THR A 178 -10.53 23.73 5.21
CA THR A 178 -11.50 22.63 5.22
C THR A 178 -12.59 22.77 4.16
N ALA A 179 -12.63 23.90 3.44
CA ALA A 179 -13.56 24.10 2.34
C ALA A 179 -13.27 23.12 1.19
N ASP A 180 -14.31 22.58 0.57
CA ASP A 180 -14.20 21.69 -0.60
C ASP A 180 -13.64 22.40 -1.84
N GLN A 181 -13.83 23.73 -1.90
CA GLN A 181 -13.48 24.58 -3.05
C GLN A 181 -12.88 25.91 -2.61
N GLY A 182 -12.26 26.59 -3.56
CA GLY A 182 -11.67 27.92 -3.36
C GLY A 182 -10.23 27.88 -2.84
N ALA A 183 -9.66 29.05 -2.60
CA ALA A 183 -8.27 29.18 -2.19
C ALA A 183 -7.98 28.40 -0.89
N GLY A 184 -6.85 27.68 -0.87
CA GLY A 184 -6.41 26.87 0.26
C GLY A 184 -7.10 25.51 0.41
N SER A 185 -8.11 25.18 -0.42
CA SER A 185 -8.74 23.85 -0.43
C SER A 185 -7.83 22.77 -1.04
N LEU A 186 -8.08 21.51 -0.70
CA LEU A 186 -7.38 20.37 -1.31
C LEU A 186 -7.59 20.34 -2.83
N ARG A 187 -8.77 20.73 -3.31
CA ARG A 187 -9.04 20.75 -4.75
C ARG A 187 -8.24 21.83 -5.48
N ALA A 188 -8.13 23.02 -4.89
CA ALA A 188 -7.27 24.06 -5.43
C ALA A 188 -5.79 23.64 -5.43
N ALA A 189 -5.34 22.93 -4.38
CA ALA A 189 -3.99 22.37 -4.31
C ALA A 189 -3.73 21.34 -5.42
N ILE A 190 -4.64 20.37 -5.63
CA ILE A 190 -4.54 19.38 -6.73
C ILE A 190 -4.54 20.07 -8.10
N ALA A 191 -5.35 21.12 -8.29
CA ALA A 191 -5.40 21.87 -9.54
C ALA A 191 -4.08 22.59 -9.83
N ALA A 192 -3.47 23.20 -8.80
CA ALA A 192 -2.19 23.90 -8.91
C ALA A 192 -0.99 22.94 -9.09
N ALA A 193 -1.06 21.75 -8.48
CA ALA A 193 0.02 20.78 -8.48
C ALA A 193 0.35 20.21 -9.86
N LYS A 194 1.64 19.94 -10.06
CA LYS A 194 2.22 19.23 -11.20
C LYS A 194 2.47 17.77 -10.85
N ALA A 195 2.72 16.96 -11.87
CA ALA A 195 3.07 15.56 -11.66
C ALA A 195 4.38 15.47 -10.86
N GLY A 196 4.38 14.66 -9.81
CA GLY A 196 5.47 14.49 -8.86
C GLY A 196 5.30 15.29 -7.56
N ASP A 197 4.41 16.28 -7.52
CA ASP A 197 4.28 17.16 -6.36
C ASP A 197 3.79 16.41 -5.12
N THR A 198 4.25 16.90 -3.96
CA THR A 198 3.73 16.52 -2.65
C THR A 198 2.81 17.61 -2.12
N LEU A 199 1.56 17.25 -1.87
CA LEU A 199 0.57 18.05 -1.18
C LEU A 199 0.64 17.77 0.33
N LYS A 200 0.85 18.81 1.13
CA LYS A 200 0.78 18.74 2.59
C LYS A 200 -0.44 19.46 3.13
N PHE A 201 -0.76 19.23 4.39
CA PHE A 201 -1.83 19.92 5.10
C PHE A 201 -1.27 20.77 6.23
N ALA A 202 -1.75 22.00 6.36
CA ALA A 202 -1.36 22.88 7.46
C ALA A 202 -1.77 22.24 8.80
N ALA A 203 -0.92 22.39 9.82
CA ALA A 203 -1.18 21.85 11.15
C ALA A 203 -2.49 22.34 11.80
N SER A 204 -3.00 23.49 11.38
CA SER A 204 -4.32 24.01 11.77
C SER A 204 -5.49 23.11 11.36
N LEU A 205 -5.27 22.16 10.45
CA LEU A 205 -6.26 21.18 10.00
C LEU A 205 -6.27 19.89 10.83
N ALA A 206 -5.41 19.76 11.85
CA ALA A 206 -5.44 18.60 12.73
C ALA A 206 -6.83 18.37 13.36
N ASN A 207 -7.28 17.12 13.38
CA ASN A 207 -8.61 16.68 13.84
C ASN A 207 -9.80 17.32 13.10
N LYS A 208 -9.58 17.90 11.91
CA LYS A 208 -10.67 18.44 11.09
C LYS A 208 -11.17 17.41 10.07
N THR A 209 -12.31 17.73 9.49
CA THR A 209 -12.88 17.00 8.36
C THR A 209 -13.00 17.95 7.17
N ILE A 210 -12.49 17.53 6.01
CA ILE A 210 -12.77 18.13 4.71
C ILE A 210 -13.91 17.33 4.10
N ALA A 211 -15.11 17.91 4.06
CA ALA A 211 -16.29 17.29 3.48
C ALA A 211 -16.35 17.59 1.98
N LEU A 212 -16.17 16.55 1.16
CA LEU A 212 -16.19 16.65 -0.29
C LEU A 212 -17.63 16.60 -0.80
N THR A 213 -17.93 17.43 -1.79
CA THR A 213 -19.22 17.40 -2.51
C THR A 213 -19.13 16.63 -3.83
N SER A 214 -17.92 16.41 -4.34
CA SER A 214 -17.61 15.58 -5.50
C SER A 214 -16.21 14.98 -5.39
N GLU A 215 -15.94 13.95 -6.18
CA GLU A 215 -14.65 13.26 -6.18
C GLU A 215 -13.49 14.16 -6.62
N LEU A 216 -12.30 13.85 -6.11
CA LEU A 216 -11.04 14.48 -6.49
C LEU A 216 -10.45 13.70 -7.67
N GLU A 217 -10.53 14.31 -8.84
CA GLU A 217 -10.05 13.74 -10.11
C GLU A 217 -8.54 13.92 -10.27
N LEU A 218 -7.81 12.81 -10.45
CA LEU A 218 -6.42 12.79 -10.90
C LEU A 218 -6.37 12.27 -12.34
N SER A 219 -6.00 13.15 -13.27
CA SER A 219 -5.97 12.84 -14.71
C SER A 219 -4.69 13.36 -15.37
N ASN A 220 -4.51 13.01 -16.65
CA ASN A 220 -3.40 13.50 -17.48
C ASN A 220 -1.99 13.17 -16.94
N GLY A 221 -1.81 11.98 -16.35
CA GLY A 221 -0.50 11.55 -15.83
C GLY A 221 -0.07 12.30 -14.56
N LYS A 222 -1.01 12.97 -13.87
CA LYS A 222 -0.73 13.74 -12.65
C LYS A 222 -0.56 12.81 -11.45
N SER A 223 0.61 12.20 -11.35
CA SER A 223 1.06 11.48 -10.16
C SER A 223 1.28 12.46 -9.00
N LEU A 224 0.81 12.13 -7.80
CA LEU A 224 0.89 12.99 -6.62
C LEU A 224 1.17 12.19 -5.36
N THR A 225 1.81 12.86 -4.40
CA THR A 225 1.83 12.44 -3.00
C THR A 225 0.91 13.37 -2.21
N ILE A 226 0.04 12.81 -1.36
CA ILE A 226 -0.83 13.56 -0.45
C ILE A 226 -0.52 13.09 0.97
N ASP A 227 0.06 13.99 1.77
CA ASP A 227 0.66 13.66 3.05
C ASP A 227 0.01 14.44 4.20
N GLY A 228 -0.72 13.72 5.06
CA GLY A 228 -1.38 14.23 6.25
C GLY A 228 -0.53 14.31 7.51
N THR A 229 0.77 14.00 7.45
CA THR A 229 1.65 13.93 8.63
C THR A 229 1.57 15.17 9.51
N ASP A 230 1.53 16.36 8.90
CA ASP A 230 1.52 17.63 9.62
C ASP A 230 0.12 17.99 10.18
N ALA A 231 -0.95 17.30 9.75
CA ALA A 231 -2.33 17.51 10.19
C ALA A 231 -2.92 16.22 10.80
N ALA A 232 -2.44 15.86 11.99
CA ALA A 232 -2.84 14.65 12.69
C ALA A 232 -4.36 14.42 12.74
N ASN A 233 -4.81 13.20 12.45
CA ASN A 233 -6.21 12.78 12.41
C ASN A 233 -7.12 13.57 11.43
N LEU A 234 -6.54 14.21 10.41
CA LEU A 234 -7.32 14.82 9.35
C LEU A 234 -8.15 13.76 8.61
N THR A 235 -9.42 14.09 8.38
CA THR A 235 -10.35 13.24 7.61
C THR A 235 -10.74 13.90 6.30
N LEU A 236 -10.60 13.19 5.19
CA LEU A 236 -11.28 13.49 3.93
C LEU A 236 -12.54 12.64 3.87
N SER A 237 -13.70 13.29 3.75
CA SER A 237 -14.97 12.58 3.76
C SER A 237 -15.74 12.74 2.45
N GLY A 238 -16.23 11.61 1.91
CA GLY A 238 -17.15 11.61 0.77
C GLY A 238 -18.61 11.93 1.15
N SER A 239 -18.87 12.34 2.40
CA SER A 239 -20.16 12.84 2.89
C SER A 239 -21.35 11.89 2.65
N ASN A 240 -21.10 10.58 2.60
CA ASN A 240 -22.04 9.52 2.20
C ASN A 240 -22.71 9.74 0.84
N ALA A 241 -22.05 10.49 -0.06
CA ALA A 241 -22.63 10.88 -1.34
C ALA A 241 -21.64 10.86 -2.50
N SER A 242 -20.33 10.76 -2.23
CA SER A 242 -19.31 10.84 -3.27
C SER A 242 -18.15 9.90 -3.01
N ARG A 243 -17.45 9.56 -4.09
CA ARG A 243 -16.10 9.02 -4.05
C ARG A 243 -15.12 10.07 -3.55
N ILE A 244 -14.02 9.67 -2.93
CA ILE A 244 -12.99 10.62 -2.51
C ILE A 244 -11.99 10.87 -3.65
N PHE A 245 -11.37 9.82 -4.19
CA PHE A 245 -10.38 9.93 -5.28
C PHE A 245 -10.76 9.06 -6.48
N HIS A 246 -10.73 9.67 -7.68
CA HIS A 246 -10.72 8.94 -8.95
C HIS A 246 -9.34 9.11 -9.60
N VAL A 247 -8.63 7.99 -9.74
CA VAL A 247 -7.31 7.93 -10.37
C VAL A 247 -7.49 7.51 -11.83
N ASN A 248 -7.78 8.49 -12.68
CA ASN A 248 -8.05 8.33 -14.10
C ASN A 248 -6.75 8.15 -14.91
N SER A 249 -6.10 7.02 -14.61
CA SER A 249 -4.89 6.52 -15.26
C SER A 249 -5.22 5.79 -16.57
N ASN A 250 -4.27 5.76 -17.50
CA ASN A 250 -4.35 4.95 -18.71
C ASN A 250 -2.97 4.49 -19.19
N GLN A 251 -2.94 3.67 -20.24
CA GLN A 251 -1.72 3.09 -20.78
C GLN A 251 -0.65 4.12 -21.19
N ASP A 252 -1.04 5.27 -21.72
CA ASP A 252 -0.12 6.30 -22.22
C ASP A 252 0.33 7.26 -21.11
N ARG A 253 -0.52 7.45 -20.10
CA ARG A 253 -0.32 8.39 -18.99
C ARG A 253 -0.61 7.71 -17.65
N PRO A 254 0.26 6.78 -17.21
CA PRO A 254 0.10 6.12 -15.92
C PRO A 254 0.16 7.12 -14.77
N ILE A 255 -0.65 6.90 -13.73
CA ILE A 255 -0.71 7.76 -12.54
C ILE A 255 -0.31 6.97 -11.31
N THR A 256 0.59 7.54 -10.51
CA THR A 256 0.91 7.08 -9.16
C THR A 256 0.25 7.99 -8.13
N LEU A 257 -0.58 7.43 -7.25
CA LEU A 257 -1.13 8.11 -6.09
C LEU A 257 -0.49 7.55 -4.82
N ASN A 258 0.23 8.40 -4.09
CA ASN A 258 0.72 8.09 -2.75
C ASN A 258 -0.12 8.81 -1.70
N LEU A 259 -0.73 8.08 -0.78
CA LEU A 259 -1.48 8.64 0.35
C LEU A 259 -0.79 8.29 1.66
N LYS A 260 -0.61 9.29 2.52
CA LYS A 260 0.04 9.13 3.82
C LYS A 260 -0.74 9.76 4.96
N ASN A 261 -0.86 9.06 6.09
CA ASN A 261 -1.25 9.63 7.38
C ASN A 261 -2.56 10.46 7.38
N ILE A 262 -3.56 10.01 6.63
CA ILE A 262 -4.90 10.62 6.56
C ILE A 262 -5.99 9.58 6.81
N THR A 263 -7.20 10.05 7.14
CA THR A 263 -8.41 9.22 7.17
C THR A 263 -9.27 9.49 5.95
N LEU A 264 -9.65 8.45 5.21
CA LEU A 264 -10.64 8.48 4.14
C LEU A 264 -11.94 7.84 4.64
N ALA A 265 -13.01 8.62 4.74
CA ALA A 265 -14.21 8.15 5.43
C ALA A 265 -15.54 8.50 4.75
N ASN A 266 -16.54 7.65 5.04
CA ASN A 266 -17.94 7.89 4.66
C ASN A 266 -18.09 8.21 3.17
N ALA A 267 -17.32 7.56 2.30
CA ALA A 267 -17.55 7.66 0.88
C ALA A 267 -18.71 6.74 0.47
N TYR A 268 -19.51 7.16 -0.51
CA TYR A 268 -20.59 6.34 -1.06
C TYR A 268 -20.67 6.51 -2.57
N VAL A 269 -20.75 5.39 -3.28
CA VAL A 269 -21.02 5.34 -4.72
C VAL A 269 -21.89 4.12 -5.07
N THR A 270 -22.64 4.25 -6.17
CA THR A 270 -23.44 3.14 -6.73
C THR A 270 -22.64 2.23 -7.68
N ASP A 271 -21.37 2.56 -7.96
CA ASP A 271 -20.44 1.76 -8.76
C ASP A 271 -19.34 1.15 -7.85
N GLN A 272 -18.08 1.09 -8.29
CA GLN A 272 -16.96 0.56 -7.53
C GLN A 272 -16.07 1.65 -6.92
N GLY A 273 -15.35 1.30 -5.85
CA GLY A 273 -14.29 2.13 -5.28
C GLY A 273 -14.87 3.32 -4.53
N GLY A 274 -15.35 3.07 -3.30
CA GLY A 274 -15.99 4.10 -2.49
C GLY A 274 -15.02 5.21 -2.14
N ALA A 275 -13.90 4.91 -1.48
CA ALA A 275 -12.88 5.93 -1.24
C ALA A 275 -12.03 6.20 -2.49
N ILE A 276 -11.51 5.14 -3.12
CA ILE A 276 -10.56 5.25 -4.23
C ILE A 276 -10.97 4.31 -5.37
N LYS A 277 -10.98 4.84 -6.59
CA LYS A 277 -11.06 4.05 -7.81
C LYS A 277 -9.82 4.27 -8.67
N GLY A 278 -9.07 3.21 -8.91
CA GLY A 278 -7.95 3.17 -9.85
C GLY A 278 -8.38 2.63 -11.21
N GLU A 279 -8.09 3.38 -12.27
CA GLU A 279 -8.24 2.96 -13.67
C GLU A 279 -6.95 2.30 -14.20
N HIS A 280 -6.88 2.04 -15.50
CA HIS A 280 -5.81 1.23 -16.14
C HIS A 280 -4.39 1.70 -15.79
N LYS A 281 -3.54 0.77 -15.32
CA LYS A 281 -2.13 0.99 -14.94
C LYS A 281 -1.90 2.03 -13.83
N ALA A 282 -2.88 2.32 -12.98
CA ALA A 282 -2.59 3.14 -11.81
C ALA A 282 -1.70 2.38 -10.80
N VAL A 283 -0.89 3.14 -10.08
CA VAL A 283 -0.12 2.65 -8.93
C VAL A 283 -0.62 3.37 -7.71
N ILE A 284 -1.21 2.63 -6.77
CA ILE A 284 -1.77 3.21 -5.55
C ILE A 284 -0.95 2.72 -4.36
N ASN A 285 -0.35 3.66 -3.64
CA ASN A 285 0.48 3.41 -2.47
C ASN A 285 -0.16 4.05 -1.24
N ILE A 286 -0.45 3.23 -0.25
CA ILE A 286 -1.17 3.59 0.96
C ILE A 286 -0.27 3.34 2.16
N ASP A 287 0.01 4.38 2.95
CA ASP A 287 0.94 4.32 4.09
C ASP A 287 0.37 5.05 5.32
N GLY A 288 0.07 4.32 6.40
CA GLY A 288 -0.50 4.94 7.60
C GLY A 288 -1.90 5.53 7.41
N VAL A 289 -2.66 5.07 6.41
CA VAL A 289 -4.00 5.62 6.08
C VAL A 289 -5.09 4.81 6.75
N LYS A 290 -6.18 5.48 7.13
CA LYS A 290 -7.40 4.84 7.66
C LYS A 290 -8.54 4.93 6.65
N PHE A 291 -9.18 3.82 6.31
CA PHE A 291 -10.39 3.75 5.49
C PHE A 291 -11.56 3.35 6.39
N VAL A 292 -12.48 4.28 6.62
CA VAL A 292 -13.53 4.12 7.62
C VAL A 292 -14.92 4.28 6.99
N ASN A 293 -15.76 3.26 7.11
CA ASN A 293 -17.17 3.30 6.68
C ASN A 293 -17.38 3.71 5.21
N ASN A 294 -16.44 3.38 4.32
CA ASN A 294 -16.62 3.64 2.90
C ASN A 294 -17.48 2.55 2.26
N THR A 295 -18.39 2.95 1.38
CA THR A 295 -19.37 2.06 0.76
C THR A 295 -19.34 2.20 -0.75
N ALA A 296 -19.37 1.06 -1.46
CA ALA A 296 -19.54 1.01 -2.90
C ALA A 296 -20.50 -0.13 -3.25
N ASP A 297 -21.51 0.13 -4.06
CA ASP A 297 -22.51 -0.89 -4.32
C ASP A 297 -21.96 -2.08 -5.12
N GLN A 298 -20.98 -1.86 -6.02
CA GLN A 298 -20.50 -2.89 -6.95
C GLN A 298 -19.11 -3.47 -6.63
N GLY A 299 -18.50 -3.11 -5.50
CA GLY A 299 -17.22 -3.67 -5.06
C GLY A 299 -16.18 -2.64 -4.67
N GLY A 300 -15.26 -3.05 -3.78
CA GLY A 300 -14.21 -2.17 -3.28
C GLY A 300 -14.80 -1.02 -2.48
N GLY A 301 -15.51 -1.34 -1.40
CA GLY A 301 -16.15 -0.32 -0.56
C GLY A 301 -15.16 0.78 -0.13
N ALA A 302 -13.89 0.42 0.10
CA ALA A 302 -12.80 1.38 0.19
C ALA A 302 -12.09 1.59 -1.16
N ILE A 303 -11.45 0.56 -1.70
CA ILE A 303 -10.56 0.67 -2.87
C ILE A 303 -11.00 -0.31 -3.96
N TYR A 304 -11.12 0.20 -5.19
CA TYR A 304 -11.23 -0.63 -6.40
C TYR A 304 -10.03 -0.38 -7.32
N CYS A 305 -9.37 -1.46 -7.73
CA CYS A 305 -8.25 -1.47 -8.67
C CYS A 305 -8.51 -2.51 -9.76
N ALA A 306 -8.48 -2.14 -11.04
CA ALA A 306 -8.63 -3.09 -12.15
C ALA A 306 -7.73 -2.81 -13.37
N TRP A 307 -7.56 -3.75 -14.29
CA TRP A 307 -6.81 -3.53 -15.55
C TRP A 307 -5.34 -3.08 -15.30
N GLU A 308 -4.47 -4.02 -14.90
CA GLU A 308 -3.02 -3.80 -14.71
C GLU A 308 -2.63 -2.78 -13.63
N ASN A 309 -3.56 -2.46 -12.72
CA ASN A 309 -3.26 -1.73 -11.50
C ASN A 309 -2.30 -2.48 -10.57
N SER A 310 -1.51 -1.73 -9.79
CA SER A 310 -0.75 -2.25 -8.64
C SER A 310 -1.14 -1.51 -7.36
N LEU A 311 -1.21 -2.24 -6.25
CA LEU A 311 -1.62 -1.70 -4.95
C LEU A 311 -0.65 -2.14 -3.85
N THR A 312 -0.10 -1.17 -3.13
CA THR A 312 0.70 -1.40 -1.92
C THR A 312 0.03 -0.74 -0.73
N VAL A 313 -0.19 -1.50 0.34
CA VAL A 313 -0.81 -1.04 1.59
C VAL A 313 0.13 -1.38 2.74
N THR A 314 0.58 -0.36 3.48
CA THR A 314 1.48 -0.52 4.64
C THR A 314 0.95 0.25 5.84
N GLY A 315 1.02 -0.34 7.04
CA GLY A 315 0.72 0.39 8.28
C GLY A 315 -0.70 0.95 8.39
N SER A 316 -1.66 0.39 7.64
CA SER A 316 -2.96 1.04 7.38
C SER A 316 -4.13 0.27 7.99
N GLN A 317 -5.27 0.94 8.14
CA GLN A 317 -6.47 0.38 8.73
C GLN A 317 -7.68 0.47 7.79
N PHE A 318 -8.44 -0.61 7.67
CA PHE A 318 -9.70 -0.69 6.93
C PHE A 318 -10.79 -1.14 7.89
N ASP A 319 -11.63 -0.22 8.34
CA ASP A 319 -12.68 -0.50 9.32
C ASP A 319 -14.08 -0.19 8.78
N GLY A 320 -14.97 -1.19 8.84
CA GLY A 320 -16.38 -1.01 8.52
C GLY A 320 -16.69 -0.70 7.06
N ASN A 321 -15.78 -0.98 6.13
CA ASN A 321 -16.02 -0.73 4.70
C ASN A 321 -16.94 -1.81 4.10
N LYS A 322 -17.76 -1.41 3.11
CA LYS A 322 -18.94 -2.18 2.70
C LYS A 322 -19.17 -2.23 1.20
N ALA A 323 -19.46 -3.41 0.67
CA ALA A 323 -19.96 -3.58 -0.71
C ALA A 323 -20.92 -4.77 -0.82
N ILE A 324 -22.20 -4.55 -0.55
CA ILE A 324 -23.20 -5.64 -0.47
C ILE A 324 -24.42 -5.46 -1.38
N ALA A 325 -24.57 -4.32 -2.07
CA ALA A 325 -25.81 -3.99 -2.76
C ALA A 325 -25.87 -4.56 -4.20
N GLY A 326 -24.80 -4.43 -4.97
CA GLY A 326 -24.72 -4.79 -6.39
C GLY A 326 -24.47 -6.27 -6.67
N ASN A 327 -24.44 -7.10 -5.63
CA ASN A 327 -24.40 -8.56 -5.70
C ASN A 327 -23.38 -9.17 -6.68
N ASN A 328 -22.24 -8.50 -6.82
CA ASN A 328 -21.19 -8.79 -7.79
C ASN A 328 -20.11 -9.69 -7.16
N GLU A 329 -19.45 -10.52 -7.97
CA GLU A 329 -18.29 -11.32 -7.54
C GLU A 329 -17.17 -10.46 -6.92
N ARG A 330 -17.02 -9.23 -7.44
CA ARG A 330 -16.04 -8.21 -7.01
C ARG A 330 -16.46 -7.45 -5.75
N GLY A 331 -17.50 -7.90 -5.06
CA GLY A 331 -18.14 -7.21 -3.94
C GLY A 331 -17.34 -7.16 -2.63
N ALA A 332 -16.01 -7.04 -2.64
CA ALA A 332 -15.25 -6.91 -1.40
C ALA A 332 -15.58 -5.60 -0.66
N GLY A 333 -15.74 -5.70 0.67
CA GLY A 333 -16.07 -4.56 1.52
C GLY A 333 -14.94 -3.54 1.60
N ALA A 334 -13.67 -3.98 1.70
CA ALA A 334 -12.54 -3.06 1.68
C ALA A 334 -11.92 -2.93 0.28
N ILE A 335 -11.21 -3.96 -0.19
CA ILE A 335 -10.39 -3.89 -1.40
C ILE A 335 -10.90 -4.90 -2.43
N ALA A 336 -11.30 -4.41 -3.60
CA ALA A 336 -11.53 -5.22 -4.79
C ALA A 336 -10.40 -4.98 -5.80
N PHE A 337 -9.59 -6.01 -6.03
CA PHE A 337 -8.43 -5.97 -6.89
C PHE A 337 -8.61 -6.96 -8.05
N VAL A 338 -8.74 -6.44 -9.26
CA VAL A 338 -9.10 -7.18 -10.48
C VAL A 338 -8.06 -6.92 -11.56
N SER A 339 -6.84 -7.37 -11.31
CA SER A 339 -5.67 -6.96 -12.07
C SER A 339 -4.58 -8.03 -12.06
N PRO A 340 -3.84 -8.23 -13.17
CA PRO A 340 -2.62 -9.04 -13.19
C PRO A 340 -1.45 -8.40 -12.45
N GLY A 341 -1.57 -7.16 -11.96
CA GLY A 341 -0.55 -6.49 -11.17
C GLY A 341 -0.41 -7.08 -9.76
N ALA A 342 0.47 -6.47 -8.97
CA ALA A 342 0.71 -6.91 -7.60
C ALA A 342 -0.24 -6.23 -6.61
N ILE A 343 -0.73 -7.01 -5.65
CA ILE A 343 -1.41 -6.51 -4.44
C ILE A 343 -0.60 -6.95 -3.22
N THR A 344 -0.10 -5.96 -2.48
CA THR A 344 0.78 -6.18 -1.34
C THR A 344 0.22 -5.48 -0.12
N LEU A 345 -0.08 -6.27 0.91
CA LEU A 345 -0.64 -5.81 2.19
C LEU A 345 0.37 -6.12 3.29
N ARG A 346 0.82 -5.11 4.03
CA ARG A 346 1.80 -5.25 5.10
C ARG A 346 1.43 -4.48 6.35
N ASN A 347 1.67 -5.07 7.53
CA ASN A 347 1.54 -4.36 8.80
C ASN A 347 0.18 -3.63 8.95
N SER A 348 -0.90 -4.23 8.44
CA SER A 348 -2.19 -3.54 8.24
C SER A 348 -3.34 -4.34 8.83
N GLN A 349 -4.39 -3.64 9.23
CA GLN A 349 -5.57 -4.20 9.88
C GLN A 349 -6.84 -4.02 9.04
N PHE A 350 -7.62 -5.08 8.92
CA PHE A 350 -8.91 -5.15 8.24
C PHE A 350 -9.96 -5.62 9.24
N THR A 351 -10.77 -4.70 9.75
CA THR A 351 -11.78 -4.96 10.78
C THR A 351 -13.18 -4.71 10.27
N ASN A 352 -14.12 -5.59 10.62
CA ASN A 352 -15.55 -5.35 10.44
C ASN A 352 -15.98 -5.04 9.00
N ASN A 353 -15.18 -5.39 7.99
CA ASN A 353 -15.52 -5.13 6.59
C ASN A 353 -16.56 -6.15 6.13
N ARG A 354 -17.49 -5.70 5.28
CA ARG A 354 -18.63 -6.50 4.83
C ARG A 354 -18.72 -6.50 3.31
N GLY A 355 -18.63 -7.68 2.72
CA GLY A 355 -18.65 -7.84 1.27
C GLY A 355 -19.44 -9.07 0.82
N ILE A 356 -19.50 -9.29 -0.49
CA ILE A 356 -20.09 -10.48 -1.09
C ILE A 356 -19.10 -11.64 -1.15
N ASN A 357 -17.88 -11.41 -1.65
CA ASN A 357 -16.76 -12.35 -1.59
C ASN A 357 -15.52 -11.61 -1.12
N GLY A 358 -14.74 -12.24 -0.24
CA GLY A 358 -13.58 -11.58 0.35
C GLY A 358 -14.05 -10.34 1.11
N ALA A 359 -14.73 -10.52 2.25
CA ALA A 359 -15.40 -9.40 2.90
C ALA A 359 -14.47 -8.21 3.17
N ALA A 360 -13.19 -8.48 3.43
CA ALA A 360 -12.13 -7.49 3.36
C ALA A 360 -11.54 -7.38 1.95
N VAL A 361 -10.95 -8.46 1.42
CA VAL A 361 -10.13 -8.41 0.19
C VAL A 361 -10.58 -9.44 -0.83
N ASN A 362 -10.85 -8.98 -2.05
CA ASN A 362 -11.09 -9.81 -3.23
C ASN A 362 -9.94 -9.57 -4.22
N SER A 363 -9.20 -10.62 -4.59
CA SER A 363 -8.08 -10.56 -5.52
C SER A 363 -8.29 -11.50 -6.70
N LEU A 364 -8.55 -10.94 -7.87
CA LEU A 364 -8.75 -11.69 -9.10
C LEU A 364 -7.50 -11.52 -9.98
N ASN A 365 -6.80 -12.63 -10.25
CA ASN A 365 -5.60 -12.70 -11.07
C ASN A 365 -4.38 -11.90 -10.56
N GLY A 366 -4.40 -11.41 -9.32
CA GLY A 366 -3.30 -10.62 -8.75
C GLY A 366 -2.19 -11.47 -8.13
N LYS A 367 -0.95 -10.97 -8.13
CA LYS A 367 0.10 -11.51 -7.25
C LYS A 367 -0.16 -11.03 -5.83
N LEU A 368 -0.68 -11.89 -4.97
CA LEU A 368 -1.11 -11.52 -3.62
C LEU A 368 -0.01 -11.78 -2.59
N THR A 369 0.39 -10.74 -1.87
CA THR A 369 1.24 -10.83 -0.68
C THR A 369 0.55 -10.21 0.51
N VAL A 370 0.40 -10.98 1.58
CA VAL A 370 -0.16 -10.57 2.88
C VAL A 370 0.88 -10.89 3.94
N ASP A 371 1.48 -9.87 4.56
CA ASP A 371 2.54 -10.05 5.55
C ASP A 371 2.28 -9.23 6.81
N ASN A 372 2.25 -9.88 7.96
CA ASN A 372 2.01 -9.24 9.25
C ASN A 372 0.71 -8.41 9.28
N CYS A 373 -0.38 -8.99 8.79
CA CYS A 373 -1.70 -8.36 8.75
C CYS A 373 -2.69 -8.99 9.73
N GLU A 374 -3.69 -8.22 10.11
CA GLU A 374 -4.81 -8.68 10.95
C GLU A 374 -6.13 -8.56 10.18
N PHE A 375 -6.88 -9.65 10.09
CA PHE A 375 -8.23 -9.71 9.52
C PHE A 375 -9.20 -10.16 10.61
N ILE A 376 -9.98 -9.21 11.13
CA ILE A 376 -10.80 -9.43 12.33
C ILE A 376 -12.26 -9.13 12.04
N ASN A 377 -13.14 -10.09 12.31
CA ASN A 377 -14.60 -9.94 12.23
C ASN A 377 -15.11 -9.45 10.86
N ASN A 378 -14.43 -9.82 9.77
CA ASN A 378 -14.92 -9.54 8.42
C ASN A 378 -15.99 -10.59 8.04
N ASP A 379 -17.01 -10.18 7.28
CA ASP A 379 -18.20 -11.01 7.09
C ASP A 379 -18.85 -10.90 5.71
N THR A 380 -19.23 -12.06 5.14
CA THR A 380 -20.01 -12.15 3.89
C THR A 380 -21.47 -12.58 4.09
N ASN A 381 -22.00 -12.67 5.31
CA ASN A 381 -23.37 -13.15 5.57
C ASN A 381 -24.47 -12.30 4.88
N ALA A 382 -24.16 -11.03 4.63
CA ALA A 382 -25.04 -10.11 3.90
C ALA A 382 -25.20 -10.46 2.42
N ALA A 383 -24.40 -11.39 1.87
CA ALA A 383 -24.56 -11.84 0.49
C ALA A 383 -25.95 -12.47 0.26
N THR A 384 -26.72 -11.89 -0.66
CA THR A 384 -28.06 -12.36 -1.03
C THR A 384 -28.05 -12.97 -2.43
N TYR A 385 -28.81 -14.05 -2.65
CA TYR A 385 -28.96 -14.65 -3.98
C TYR A 385 -29.73 -13.71 -4.90
N GLY A 386 -29.12 -13.32 -6.02
CA GLY A 386 -29.85 -12.65 -7.09
C GLY A 386 -30.62 -13.69 -7.88
N THR A 387 -31.95 -13.57 -7.99
CA THR A 387 -32.72 -14.37 -8.93
C THR A 387 -32.31 -14.00 -10.36
N GLY A 388 -31.75 -14.94 -11.11
CA GLY A 388 -31.32 -14.73 -12.51
C GLY A 388 -29.83 -14.42 -12.73
N GLU A 389 -29.03 -14.31 -11.67
CA GLU A 389 -27.57 -14.15 -11.74
C GLU A 389 -26.85 -15.46 -11.42
N ASN A 390 -25.58 -15.60 -11.83
CA ASN A 390 -24.76 -16.79 -11.59
C ASN A 390 -24.82 -17.17 -10.08
N PRO A 391 -25.45 -18.30 -9.71
CA PRO A 391 -25.67 -18.66 -8.32
C PRO A 391 -24.37 -19.05 -7.58
N PHE A 392 -23.28 -19.30 -8.31
CA PHE A 392 -22.09 -19.97 -7.80
C PHE A 392 -21.01 -19.07 -7.17
N LEU A 393 -21.20 -17.76 -7.02
CA LEU A 393 -20.11 -16.82 -6.71
C LEU A 393 -20.41 -15.88 -5.54
N ARG A 394 -20.98 -16.37 -4.43
CA ARG A 394 -21.38 -15.51 -3.31
C ARG A 394 -21.00 -16.11 -1.98
N GLY A 395 -20.49 -15.28 -1.09
CA GLY A 395 -20.27 -15.63 0.30
C GLY A 395 -18.92 -16.29 0.59
N TYR A 396 -18.00 -16.35 -0.38
CA TYR A 396 -16.72 -17.03 -0.20
C TYR A 396 -15.68 -16.12 0.46
N GLY A 397 -14.84 -16.69 1.33
CA GLY A 397 -13.73 -15.96 1.93
C GLY A 397 -14.21 -14.88 2.90
N GLY A 398 -14.45 -15.26 4.16
CA GLY A 398 -14.95 -14.30 5.17
C GLY A 398 -14.02 -13.12 5.41
N ALA A 399 -12.73 -13.24 5.08
CA ALA A 399 -11.78 -12.14 4.98
C ALA A 399 -11.25 -11.96 3.55
N ILE A 400 -10.65 -13.02 2.99
CA ILE A 400 -9.98 -12.96 1.68
C ILE A 400 -10.59 -13.98 0.72
N TYR A 401 -10.86 -13.53 -0.50
CA TYR A 401 -11.17 -14.39 -1.64
C TYR A 401 -10.15 -14.16 -2.75
N THR A 402 -9.68 -15.24 -3.37
CA THR A 402 -8.94 -15.17 -4.63
C THR A 402 -9.65 -15.94 -5.73
N ASP A 403 -9.54 -15.45 -6.96
CA ASP A 403 -9.78 -16.21 -8.19
C ASP A 403 -8.54 -16.08 -9.08
N ARG A 404 -7.74 -17.15 -9.08
CA ARG A 404 -6.41 -17.22 -9.68
C ARG A 404 -5.41 -16.27 -9.02
N ALA A 405 -4.15 -16.49 -9.33
CA ALA A 405 -3.08 -15.53 -9.10
C ALA A 405 -2.28 -15.32 -10.38
N ASN A 406 -1.50 -14.25 -10.38
CA ASN A 406 -0.39 -14.12 -11.30
C ASN A 406 0.86 -14.50 -10.52
N ASP A 407 1.38 -15.71 -10.73
CA ASP A 407 2.55 -16.31 -10.08
C ASP A 407 2.31 -16.89 -8.66
N SER A 408 1.89 -16.09 -7.67
CA SER A 408 1.81 -16.59 -6.28
C SER A 408 0.81 -15.90 -5.36
N ILE A 409 0.42 -16.65 -4.32
CA ILE A 409 -0.32 -16.18 -3.14
C ILE A 409 0.51 -16.51 -1.90
N ALA A 410 0.95 -15.48 -1.17
CA ALA A 410 1.72 -15.64 0.06
C ALA A 410 1.01 -14.96 1.24
N ILE A 411 0.76 -15.73 2.31
CA ILE A 411 0.21 -15.24 3.57
C ILE A 411 1.21 -15.57 4.69
N THR A 412 1.81 -14.56 5.29
CA THR A 412 2.86 -14.71 6.29
C THR A 412 2.58 -13.89 7.55
N LYS A 413 2.89 -14.45 8.72
CA LYS A 413 2.85 -13.73 10.01
C LYS A 413 1.51 -13.06 10.33
N SER A 414 0.41 -13.57 9.78
CA SER A 414 -0.87 -12.87 9.77
C SER A 414 -1.91 -13.56 10.66
N THR A 415 -2.85 -12.79 11.17
CA THR A 415 -3.93 -13.27 12.03
C THR A 415 -5.27 -13.11 11.34
N PHE A 416 -6.07 -14.19 11.30
CA PHE A 416 -7.44 -14.23 10.83
C PHE A 416 -8.33 -14.66 11.97
N GLN A 417 -9.08 -13.72 12.54
CA GLN A 417 -9.89 -13.95 13.74
C GLN A 417 -11.37 -13.62 13.51
N GLY A 418 -12.26 -14.54 13.87
CA GLY A 418 -13.69 -14.24 13.93
C GLY A 418 -14.34 -13.92 12.57
N ASN A 419 -13.67 -14.23 11.46
CA ASN A 419 -14.22 -13.95 10.13
C ASN A 419 -15.31 -14.98 9.78
N SER A 420 -16.31 -14.54 9.02
CA SER A 420 -17.47 -15.37 8.67
C SER A 420 -17.74 -15.36 7.18
N ALA A 421 -17.82 -16.56 6.60
CA ALA A 421 -18.21 -16.79 5.22
C ALA A 421 -19.62 -17.42 5.18
N LYS A 422 -20.49 -16.88 4.32
CA LYS A 422 -21.75 -17.53 4.02
C LYS A 422 -21.55 -18.82 3.23
N ALA A 423 -20.52 -18.90 2.40
CA ALA A 423 -20.11 -20.10 1.67
C ALA A 423 -18.86 -20.72 2.34
N SER A 424 -17.90 -21.15 1.53
CA SER A 424 -16.65 -21.79 1.97
C SER A 424 -15.53 -20.80 2.29
N GLY A 425 -14.60 -21.21 3.13
CA GLY A 425 -13.42 -20.42 3.52
C GLY A 425 -13.79 -19.34 4.52
N GLY A 426 -14.13 -19.73 5.76
CA GLY A 426 -14.58 -18.78 6.79
C GLY A 426 -13.63 -17.62 7.03
N ALA A 427 -12.33 -17.83 6.84
CA ALA A 427 -11.35 -16.75 6.70
C ALA A 427 -10.95 -16.54 5.24
N VAL A 428 -10.44 -17.58 4.58
CA VAL A 428 -9.78 -17.45 3.29
C VAL A 428 -10.29 -18.51 2.32
N HIS A 429 -10.71 -18.06 1.15
CA HIS A 429 -11.05 -18.92 0.01
C HIS A 429 -10.05 -18.70 -1.12
N LEU A 430 -9.27 -19.72 -1.42
CA LEU A 430 -8.20 -19.71 -2.40
C LEU A 430 -8.60 -20.52 -3.64
N PHE A 431 -9.28 -19.87 -4.58
CA PHE A 431 -9.43 -20.41 -5.92
C PHE A 431 -8.20 -20.02 -6.73
N ALA A 432 -7.50 -21.01 -7.29
CA ALA A 432 -6.21 -20.82 -7.94
C ALA A 432 -6.07 -21.64 -9.23
N ASP A 433 -5.24 -21.16 -10.16
CA ASP A 433 -4.91 -21.88 -11.39
C ASP A 433 -3.88 -23.00 -11.13
N PRO A 434 -3.71 -23.95 -12.06
CA PRO A 434 -2.88 -25.13 -11.86
C PRO A 434 -1.40 -24.83 -11.63
N GLU A 435 -0.88 -23.68 -12.09
CA GLU A 435 0.52 -23.27 -11.91
C GLU A 435 0.78 -22.51 -10.61
N ASP A 436 -0.26 -21.92 -10.00
CA ASP A 436 -0.11 -20.99 -8.89
C ASP A 436 0.58 -21.64 -7.68
N VAL A 437 1.50 -20.90 -7.07
CA VAL A 437 2.16 -21.32 -5.82
C VAL A 437 1.54 -20.61 -4.63
N ILE A 438 1.06 -21.39 -3.67
CA ILE A 438 0.38 -20.88 -2.47
C ILE A 438 1.18 -21.27 -1.23
N SER A 439 1.50 -20.27 -0.40
CA SER A 439 2.11 -20.49 0.91
C SER A 439 1.35 -19.76 2.03
N ILE A 440 1.14 -20.48 3.13
CA ILE A 440 0.66 -19.94 4.40
C ILE A 440 1.71 -20.27 5.45
N GLU A 441 2.33 -19.25 6.04
CA GLU A 441 3.44 -19.44 6.98
C GLU A 441 3.30 -18.57 8.22
N SER A 442 3.65 -19.13 9.38
CA SER A 442 3.71 -18.40 10.66
C SER A 442 2.43 -17.64 10.99
N SER A 443 1.27 -18.18 10.60
CA SER A 443 -0.01 -17.46 10.65
C SER A 443 -1.01 -18.13 11.60
N LEU A 444 -1.95 -17.33 12.12
CA LEU A 444 -3.00 -17.76 13.04
C LEU A 444 -4.37 -17.62 12.38
N PHE A 445 -5.15 -18.70 12.35
CA PHE A 445 -6.54 -18.71 11.92
C PHE A 445 -7.39 -19.21 13.08
N THR A 446 -8.19 -18.33 13.70
CA THR A 446 -9.01 -18.72 14.85
C THR A 446 -10.42 -18.15 14.92
N GLY A 447 -11.37 -18.98 15.34
CA GLY A 447 -12.76 -18.56 15.52
C GLY A 447 -13.46 -18.20 14.20
N ASN A 448 -12.94 -18.64 13.05
CA ASN A 448 -13.55 -18.35 11.76
C ASN A 448 -14.66 -19.35 11.44
N LYS A 449 -15.65 -18.93 10.65
CA LYS A 449 -16.86 -19.72 10.41
C LYS A 449 -17.29 -19.74 8.94
N ALA A 450 -17.66 -20.90 8.44
CA ALA A 450 -18.28 -21.11 7.13
C ALA A 450 -19.66 -21.76 7.32
N THR A 451 -20.75 -21.12 6.90
CA THR A 451 -22.12 -21.60 7.18
C THR A 451 -22.77 -22.41 6.07
N GLY A 452 -22.34 -22.22 4.83
CA GLY A 452 -22.98 -22.80 3.64
C GLY A 452 -24.13 -21.96 3.09
N LEU A 453 -24.26 -22.01 1.76
CA LEU A 453 -25.35 -21.45 0.99
C LEU A 453 -26.56 -22.40 1.05
N PRO A 454 -27.82 -21.89 1.07
CA PRO A 454 -29.01 -22.70 1.00
C PRO A 454 -29.13 -23.39 -0.36
N ASN A 455 -30.05 -24.35 -0.45
CA ASN A 455 -30.38 -25.08 -1.68
C ASN A 455 -29.22 -25.92 -2.27
N GLY A 456 -28.21 -26.27 -1.47
CA GLY A 456 -27.18 -27.25 -1.82
C GLY A 456 -26.15 -26.77 -2.84
N GLN A 457 -25.94 -25.45 -2.98
CA GLN A 457 -24.94 -24.88 -3.91
C GLN A 457 -23.51 -25.00 -3.38
N ASP A 458 -23.29 -24.56 -2.14
CA ASP A 458 -22.05 -24.75 -1.39
C ASP A 458 -22.43 -24.99 0.07
N ASN A 459 -21.80 -25.95 0.73
CA ASN A 459 -22.21 -26.37 2.06
C ASN A 459 -21.26 -25.83 3.17
N GLY A 460 -20.50 -24.77 2.93
CA GLY A 460 -19.70 -24.16 4.01
C GLY A 460 -18.52 -25.03 4.40
N LYS A 461 -17.63 -25.29 3.44
CA LYS A 461 -16.42 -26.08 3.61
C LYS A 461 -15.27 -25.18 4.07
N GLY A 462 -14.30 -25.72 4.80
CA GLY A 462 -13.13 -24.97 5.24
C GLY A 462 -13.52 -23.84 6.19
N GLY A 463 -13.77 -24.16 7.46
CA GLY A 463 -14.18 -23.16 8.44
C GLY A 463 -13.15 -22.03 8.63
N ALA A 464 -11.86 -22.29 8.37
CA ALA A 464 -10.89 -21.23 8.15
C ALA A 464 -10.49 -21.12 6.67
N ILE A 465 -9.94 -22.19 6.12
CA ILE A 465 -9.26 -22.15 4.82
C ILE A 465 -9.91 -23.13 3.86
N THR A 466 -10.23 -22.65 2.67
CA THR A 466 -10.57 -23.47 1.51
C THR A 466 -9.52 -23.23 0.44
N GLN A 467 -8.98 -24.31 -0.12
CA GLN A 467 -8.15 -24.25 -1.31
C GLN A 467 -8.76 -25.16 -2.39
N ILE A 468 -8.90 -24.63 -3.60
CA ILE A 468 -9.42 -25.38 -4.75
C ILE A 468 -8.73 -24.97 -6.05
N ARG A 469 -8.60 -25.93 -6.98
CA ARG A 469 -8.21 -25.69 -8.38
C ARG A 469 -9.21 -26.31 -9.35
N ASN A 470 -9.28 -25.77 -10.56
CA ASN A 470 -10.15 -26.23 -11.65
C ASN A 470 -9.57 -27.40 -12.48
N SER A 471 -8.36 -27.89 -12.15
CA SER A 471 -7.68 -28.97 -12.86
C SER A 471 -6.97 -29.91 -11.90
N THR A 472 -7.01 -31.20 -12.19
CA THR A 472 -6.22 -32.23 -11.48
C THR A 472 -4.74 -32.24 -11.91
N ASP A 473 -4.38 -31.62 -13.03
CA ASP A 473 -3.00 -31.44 -13.50
C ASP A 473 -2.33 -30.24 -12.82
N SER A 474 -2.33 -30.26 -11.49
CA SER A 474 -1.77 -29.17 -10.68
C SER A 474 -0.25 -29.29 -10.58
N ARG A 475 0.45 -28.28 -11.11
CA ARG A 475 1.92 -28.18 -11.10
C ARG A 475 2.43 -27.27 -9.97
N GLY A 476 1.60 -26.34 -9.53
CA GLY A 476 1.84 -25.54 -8.34
C GLY A 476 1.63 -26.34 -7.06
N LYS A 477 2.03 -25.75 -5.94
CA LYS A 477 1.98 -26.37 -4.60
C LYS A 477 1.15 -25.53 -3.64
N PHE A 478 0.59 -26.20 -2.64
CA PHE A 478 0.01 -25.55 -1.48
C PHE A 478 0.73 -25.97 -0.21
N THR A 479 1.33 -25.01 0.49
CA THR A 479 2.10 -25.26 1.71
C THR A 479 1.50 -24.51 2.90
N ILE A 480 1.35 -25.21 4.02
CA ILE A 480 1.07 -24.61 5.33
C ILE A 480 2.23 -24.95 6.25
N ALA A 481 2.91 -23.94 6.80
CA ALA A 481 4.06 -24.13 7.67
C ALA A 481 3.97 -23.27 8.93
N ASN A 482 4.43 -23.80 10.07
CA ASN A 482 4.57 -23.03 11.31
C ASN A 482 3.30 -22.29 11.75
N SER A 483 2.12 -22.81 11.40
CA SER A 483 0.86 -22.08 11.50
C SER A 483 -0.12 -22.76 12.46
N THR A 484 -1.02 -21.97 13.04
CA THR A 484 -2.08 -22.46 13.94
C THR A 484 -3.45 -22.22 13.33
N ILE A 485 -4.20 -23.29 13.11
CA ILE A 485 -5.59 -23.27 12.65
C ILE A 485 -6.43 -23.83 13.79
N ALA A 486 -7.08 -22.97 14.57
CA ALA A 486 -7.74 -23.37 15.80
C ALA A 486 -9.15 -22.81 16.02
N ASN A 487 -10.06 -23.61 16.55
CA ASN A 487 -11.43 -23.20 16.90
C ASN A 487 -12.23 -22.66 15.71
N ASN A 488 -12.00 -23.18 14.51
CA ASN A 488 -12.75 -22.78 13.32
C ASN A 488 -13.94 -23.74 13.09
N GLU A 489 -14.98 -23.23 12.45
CA GLU A 489 -16.25 -23.93 12.28
C GLU A 489 -16.66 -23.99 10.80
N GLY A 490 -16.74 -25.18 10.21
CA GLY A 490 -17.36 -25.39 8.89
C GLY A 490 -18.72 -26.07 9.03
N TYR A 491 -19.71 -25.78 8.18
CA TYR A 491 -20.97 -26.51 8.22
C TYR A 491 -20.79 -27.95 7.72
N ASP A 492 -20.11 -28.13 6.58
CA ASP A 492 -20.04 -29.43 5.89
C ASP A 492 -18.71 -30.14 6.05
N GLN A 493 -17.61 -29.61 5.53
CA GLN A 493 -16.35 -30.36 5.49
C GLN A 493 -15.17 -29.50 5.91
N GLY A 494 -14.23 -30.07 6.65
CA GLY A 494 -12.99 -29.36 6.96
C GLY A 494 -13.24 -28.20 7.92
N GLY A 495 -13.44 -28.47 9.21
CA GLY A 495 -13.69 -27.39 10.18
C GLY A 495 -12.56 -26.36 10.22
N GLY A 496 -11.31 -26.80 10.06
CA GLY A 496 -10.16 -25.93 9.84
C GLY A 496 -9.85 -25.72 8.36
N LEU A 497 -9.60 -26.83 7.65
CA LEU A 497 -9.06 -26.81 6.28
C LEU A 497 -9.85 -27.72 5.33
N TRP A 498 -10.09 -27.24 4.12
CA TRP A 498 -10.57 -28.05 3.01
C TRP A 498 -9.70 -27.83 1.78
N VAL A 499 -9.26 -28.92 1.15
CA VAL A 499 -8.35 -28.88 -0.01
C VAL A 499 -8.84 -29.77 -1.13
N ASN A 500 -8.75 -29.29 -2.37
CA ASN A 500 -9.02 -30.07 -3.57
C ASN A 500 -8.13 -29.68 -4.76
N ASN A 501 -7.72 -30.69 -5.53
CA ASN A 501 -6.94 -30.60 -6.76
C ASN A 501 -5.56 -29.94 -6.60
N VAL A 502 -4.86 -30.17 -5.49
CA VAL A 502 -3.45 -29.74 -5.32
C VAL A 502 -2.69 -30.66 -4.38
N ARG A 503 -1.42 -30.91 -4.68
CA ARG A 503 -0.52 -31.53 -3.71
C ARG A 503 -0.24 -30.58 -2.57
N THR A 504 -0.52 -31.03 -1.35
CA THR A 504 -0.40 -30.21 -0.14
C THR A 504 0.71 -30.69 0.76
N THR A 505 1.44 -29.75 1.38
CA THR A 505 2.43 -30.05 2.42
C THR A 505 2.12 -29.23 3.66
N ILE A 506 1.94 -29.90 4.79
CA ILE A 506 1.66 -29.29 6.10
C ILE A 506 2.81 -29.63 7.04
N THR A 507 3.51 -28.62 7.55
CA THR A 507 4.66 -28.82 8.44
C THR A 507 4.57 -27.97 9.70
N ASN A 508 5.06 -28.51 10.83
CA ASN A 508 5.25 -27.77 12.08
C ASN A 508 4.01 -26.95 12.51
N SER A 509 2.81 -27.48 12.26
CA SER A 509 1.57 -26.72 12.39
C SER A 509 0.66 -27.33 13.44
N THR A 510 -0.36 -26.57 13.85
CA THR A 510 -1.36 -27.02 14.84
C THR A 510 -2.76 -26.86 14.27
N PHE A 511 -3.53 -27.94 14.27
CA PHE A 511 -4.96 -27.97 14.00
C PHE A 511 -5.69 -28.37 15.28
N SER A 512 -6.29 -27.40 15.99
CA SER A 512 -6.88 -27.66 17.31
C SER A 512 -8.29 -27.12 17.49
N GLY A 513 -9.21 -27.92 18.03
CA GLY A 513 -10.56 -27.44 18.39
C GLY A 513 -11.43 -27.07 17.19
N ASN A 514 -11.02 -27.40 15.97
CA ASN A 514 -11.82 -27.14 14.78
C ASN A 514 -12.99 -28.12 14.71
N LYS A 515 -14.12 -27.66 14.21
CA LYS A 515 -15.31 -28.50 14.08
C LYS A 515 -16.01 -28.33 12.76
N VAL A 516 -16.48 -29.44 12.22
CA VAL A 516 -17.64 -29.41 11.33
C VAL A 516 -18.87 -29.40 12.21
N PHE A 517 -19.88 -28.54 11.94
CA PHE A 517 -21.07 -28.40 12.80
C PHE A 517 -22.38 -29.01 12.26
N GLY A 518 -22.48 -29.42 10.99
CA GLY A 518 -23.61 -30.22 10.47
C GLY A 518 -23.53 -31.70 10.84
N ASP A 519 -24.62 -32.45 10.71
CA ASP A 519 -24.84 -33.78 11.29
C ASP A 519 -25.21 -34.90 10.29
N GLY A 520 -25.16 -34.63 8.99
CA GLY A 520 -25.37 -35.59 7.92
C GLY A 520 -24.12 -36.36 7.48
N PHE A 521 -24.30 -37.27 6.52
CA PHE A 521 -23.24 -38.15 6.00
C PHE A 521 -22.15 -37.44 5.20
N SER A 522 -22.32 -36.17 4.82
CA SER A 522 -21.23 -35.40 4.19
C SER A 522 -20.38 -34.66 5.22
N ASN A 523 -20.78 -34.67 6.50
CA ASN A 523 -20.23 -33.79 7.54
C ASN A 523 -18.96 -34.35 8.20
N VAL A 524 -17.82 -34.22 7.51
CA VAL A 524 -16.56 -34.93 7.82
C VAL A 524 -15.35 -34.00 8.00
N GLY A 525 -14.29 -34.50 8.65
CA GLY A 525 -13.00 -33.79 8.67
C GLY A 525 -13.01 -32.58 9.59
N GLY A 526 -13.20 -32.78 10.89
CA GLY A 526 -13.30 -31.67 11.85
C GLY A 526 -12.08 -30.76 11.85
N GLY A 527 -10.88 -31.35 11.79
CA GLY A 527 -9.64 -30.62 11.56
C GLY A 527 -9.47 -30.25 10.09
N MET A 528 -9.47 -31.27 9.21
CA MET A 528 -9.27 -31.09 7.78
C MET A 528 -9.96 -32.15 6.92
N THR A 529 -10.30 -31.76 5.70
CA THR A 529 -10.77 -32.64 4.63
C THR A 529 -9.87 -32.52 3.40
N LEU A 530 -9.39 -33.65 2.89
CA LEU A 530 -8.32 -33.74 1.89
C LEU A 530 -8.79 -34.55 0.66
N TYR A 531 -8.96 -33.87 -0.48
CA TYR A 531 -9.28 -34.50 -1.76
C TYR A 531 -8.06 -34.68 -2.67
N SER A 532 -6.85 -34.50 -2.14
CA SER A 532 -5.60 -34.62 -2.90
C SER A 532 -4.44 -35.06 -2.01
N ASP A 533 -3.38 -35.56 -2.65
CA ASP A 533 -2.16 -35.98 -1.97
C ASP A 533 -1.67 -34.94 -0.97
N THR A 534 -1.46 -35.38 0.27
CA THR A 534 -1.10 -34.49 1.37
C THR A 534 -0.04 -35.11 2.25
N ASP A 535 1.06 -34.40 2.45
CA ASP A 535 2.14 -34.78 3.37
C ASP A 535 2.04 -33.95 4.66
N ILE A 536 1.79 -34.61 5.79
CA ILE A 536 1.64 -33.97 7.12
C ILE A 536 2.81 -34.36 8.02
N ILE A 537 3.61 -33.37 8.43
CA ILE A 537 4.88 -33.59 9.13
C ILE A 537 4.94 -32.72 10.37
N ASN A 538 5.39 -33.27 11.51
CA ASN A 538 5.61 -32.52 12.76
C ASN A 538 4.40 -31.67 13.20
N THR A 539 3.19 -32.19 13.02
CA THR A 539 1.95 -31.42 13.23
C THR A 539 1.21 -31.91 14.48
N THR A 540 0.47 -31.02 15.15
CA THR A 540 -0.45 -31.39 16.22
C THR A 540 -1.89 -31.31 15.72
N ILE A 541 -2.65 -32.40 15.84
CA ILE A 541 -4.07 -32.50 15.46
C ILE A 541 -4.86 -32.87 16.70
N ALA A 542 -5.47 -31.88 17.37
CA ALA A 542 -6.05 -32.07 18.68
C ALA A 542 -7.49 -31.54 18.82
N ASN A 543 -8.34 -32.17 19.62
CA ASN A 543 -9.66 -31.68 20.00
C ASN A 543 -10.60 -31.33 18.82
N ASN A 544 -10.35 -31.87 17.63
CA ASN A 544 -11.17 -31.57 16.46
C ASN A 544 -12.38 -32.54 16.41
N SER A 545 -13.51 -32.07 15.88
CA SER A 545 -14.75 -32.86 15.84
C SER A 545 -15.54 -32.75 14.54
N ALA A 546 -16.16 -33.85 14.12
CA ALA A 546 -17.00 -33.90 12.91
C ALA A 546 -18.37 -34.51 13.22
N GLY A 547 -19.37 -34.23 12.37
CA GLY A 547 -20.70 -34.80 12.52
C GLY A 547 -20.77 -36.30 12.23
N TRP A 548 -19.94 -36.79 11.30
CA TRP A 548 -19.99 -38.19 10.86
C TRP A 548 -18.66 -38.92 10.90
N VAL A 549 -17.65 -38.51 10.12
CA VAL A 549 -16.37 -39.24 10.00
C VAL A 549 -15.18 -38.29 10.11
N GLY A 550 -14.08 -38.78 10.68
CA GLY A 550 -12.80 -38.09 10.64
C GLY A 550 -12.77 -36.81 11.46
N GLY A 551 -12.96 -36.90 12.79
CA GLY A 551 -12.88 -35.73 13.67
C GLY A 551 -11.60 -34.92 13.47
N GLY A 552 -10.47 -35.58 13.21
CA GLY A 552 -9.19 -34.95 12.83
C GLY A 552 -9.04 -34.74 11.33
N ILE A 553 -8.95 -35.84 10.59
CA ILE A 553 -8.71 -35.86 9.13
C ILE A 553 -9.80 -36.72 8.48
N SER A 554 -10.35 -36.25 7.37
CA SER A 554 -11.06 -37.06 6.39
C SER A 554 -10.36 -36.94 5.04
N ALA A 555 -10.12 -38.06 4.36
CA ALA A 555 -9.47 -38.08 3.05
C ALA A 555 -10.34 -38.83 2.04
N ALA A 556 -10.30 -38.41 0.78
CA ALA A 556 -10.95 -39.13 -0.31
C ALA A 556 -10.16 -40.39 -0.70
N ASP A 557 -10.84 -41.42 -1.21
CA ASP A 557 -10.22 -42.72 -1.54
C ASP A 557 -9.00 -42.64 -2.47
N ALA A 558 -8.99 -41.66 -3.38
CA ALA A 558 -7.90 -41.47 -4.35
C ALA A 558 -6.73 -40.60 -3.82
N ALA A 559 -6.84 -40.03 -2.60
CA ALA A 559 -5.83 -39.13 -2.04
C ALA A 559 -4.84 -39.89 -1.16
N ASN A 560 -3.55 -39.84 -1.49
CA ASN A 560 -2.51 -40.40 -0.62
C ASN A 560 -2.16 -39.41 0.48
N VAL A 561 -2.54 -39.73 1.72
CA VAL A 561 -2.21 -38.91 2.90
C VAL A 561 -1.11 -39.57 3.70
N THR A 562 0.05 -38.92 3.79
CA THR A 562 1.17 -39.38 4.64
C THR A 562 1.21 -38.57 5.93
N VAL A 563 1.48 -39.25 7.04
CA VAL A 563 1.56 -38.61 8.35
C VAL A 563 2.83 -39.05 9.05
N GLN A 564 3.69 -38.09 9.38
CA GLN A 564 4.99 -38.31 10.00
C GLN A 564 5.15 -37.41 11.23
N ASN A 565 5.67 -37.98 12.33
CA ASN A 565 5.99 -37.24 13.57
C ASN A 565 4.85 -36.34 14.08
N THR A 566 3.60 -36.79 13.92
CA THR A 566 2.40 -35.98 14.17
C THR A 566 1.63 -36.53 15.36
N VAL A 567 1.14 -35.64 16.21
CA VAL A 567 0.37 -35.97 17.42
C VAL A 567 -1.13 -35.90 17.12
N PHE A 568 -1.87 -36.95 17.49
CA PHE A 568 -3.34 -36.94 17.52
C PHE A 568 -3.83 -37.01 18.97
N TYR A 569 -4.72 -36.09 19.37
CA TYR A 569 -5.24 -36.05 20.74
C TYR A 569 -6.72 -35.61 20.81
N ARG A 570 -7.60 -36.41 21.44
CA ARG A 570 -9.02 -36.07 21.68
C ARG A 570 -9.82 -35.65 20.43
N THR A 571 -9.49 -36.22 19.28
CA THR A 571 -10.28 -36.09 18.05
C THR A 571 -11.45 -37.08 18.08
N HIS A 572 -12.69 -36.59 17.90
CA HIS A 572 -13.90 -37.40 18.13
C HIS A 572 -15.05 -37.04 17.18
N LEU A 573 -16.10 -37.85 17.18
CA LEU A 573 -17.35 -37.58 16.48
C LEU A 573 -18.32 -36.88 17.44
N ARG A 574 -19.15 -35.97 16.92
CA ARG A 574 -20.23 -35.34 17.68
C ARG A 574 -21.40 -36.33 17.74
N SER A 575 -21.44 -37.09 18.84
CA SER A 575 -22.49 -38.06 19.17
C SER A 575 -23.85 -37.40 19.37
#